data_AF-A0A502CPQ3-F1
#
_entry.id   AF-A0A502CPQ3-F1
#
_cell.length_a   1.000
_cell.length_b   1.000
_cell.length_c   1.000
_cell.angle_alpha   90.00
_cell.angle_beta   90.00
_cell.angle_gamma   90.00
#
_symmetry.space_group_name_H-M   'P 1'
#
loop_
_entity.id
_entity.type
_entity.pdbx_description
1 polymer ?
#
loop_
_entity_poly.entity_id
_entity_poly.type
_entity_poly.pdbx_seq_one_letter_code
_entity_poly.pdbx_strand_id
1 'polypeptide(L)'
;MSFQEPRLDDPQARSLSNVGELFADISRDLSTLIRQETELAKAEMRQSATKAGKGAGMLGGAGVAGHFVLLFLSIALWWGLGNETGRGWSALVVAAVWAVIAVLLASVGRREIKQVKGIPQTTQTARDIPDALKGNEDKR
;
A
#
# COMPACT_ATOMS: atom_id res chain seq x y z
N MET A 1 -26.18 32.29 68.44
CA MET A 1 -25.07 31.84 67.59
C MET A 1 -25.50 32.01 66.15
N SER A 2 -25.08 33.09 65.50
CA SER A 2 -25.33 33.35 64.08
C SER A 2 -24.25 32.66 63.26
N PHE A 3 -24.62 31.64 62.49
CA PHE A 3 -23.73 31.03 61.51
C PHE A 3 -23.51 32.02 60.38
N GLN A 4 -22.25 32.44 60.19
CA GLN A 4 -21.80 33.26 59.08
C GLN A 4 -21.74 32.36 57.84
N GLU A 5 -22.60 32.58 56.84
CA GLU A 5 -22.52 31.83 55.58
C GLU A 5 -21.20 32.13 54.85
N PRO A 6 -20.57 31.13 54.21
CA PRO A 6 -19.37 31.34 53.39
C PRO A 6 -19.72 32.24 52.20
N ARG A 7 -19.04 33.38 52.10
CA ARG A 7 -19.22 34.34 51.00
C ARG A 7 -18.62 33.77 49.71
N LEU A 8 -19.44 33.20 48.82
CA LEU A 8 -19.03 32.61 47.52
C LEU A 8 -18.70 33.67 46.44
N ASP A 9 -18.19 34.82 46.86
CA ASP A 9 -17.96 36.00 46.03
C ASP A 9 -16.48 36.32 45.87
N ASP A 10 -15.63 35.29 45.79
CA ASP A 10 -14.22 35.50 45.48
C ASP A 10 -14.03 35.55 43.94
N PRO A 11 -13.76 36.73 43.35
CA PRO A 11 -13.56 36.88 41.91
C PRO A 11 -12.36 36.06 41.39
N GLN A 12 -11.39 35.73 42.25
CA GLN A 12 -10.24 34.92 41.85
C GLN A 12 -10.62 33.44 41.61
N ALA A 13 -11.54 32.90 42.41
CA ALA A 13 -12.04 31.53 42.23
C ALA A 13 -12.80 31.36 40.90
N ARG A 14 -13.60 32.37 40.51
CA ARG A 14 -14.33 32.38 39.22
C ARG A 14 -13.41 32.55 38.01
N SER A 15 -12.32 33.31 38.16
CA SER A 15 -11.29 33.46 37.12
C SER A 15 -10.58 32.13 36.83
N LEU A 16 -10.19 31.41 37.88
CA LEU A 16 -9.51 30.12 37.75
C LEU A 16 -10.42 29.05 37.14
N SER A 17 -11.71 29.02 37.50
CA SER A 17 -12.67 28.11 36.88
C SER A 17 -12.90 28.42 35.39
N ASN A 18 -12.97 29.71 35.01
CA ASN A 18 -13.17 30.13 33.61
C ASN A 18 -11.96 29.77 32.72
N VAL A 19 -10.73 29.91 33.22
CA VAL A 19 -9.52 29.46 32.50
C VAL A 19 -9.50 27.94 32.32
N GLY A 20 -9.94 27.18 33.33
CA GLY A 20 -10.09 25.73 33.24
C GLY A 20 -11.13 25.30 32.20
N GLU A 21 -12.24 26.04 32.10
CA GLU A 21 -13.32 25.78 31.14
C GLU A 21 -12.88 26.08 29.69
N LEU A 22 -12.19 27.20 29.46
CA LEU A 22 -11.61 27.51 28.14
C LEU A 22 -10.56 26.47 27.70
N PHE A 23 -9.74 25.97 28.62
CA PHE A 23 -8.76 24.94 28.30
C PHE A 23 -9.43 23.59 27.98
N ALA A 24 -10.53 23.28 28.68
CA ALA A 24 -11.35 22.11 28.42
C ALA A 24 -12.03 22.17 27.04
N ASP A 25 -12.52 23.35 26.64
CA ASP A 25 -13.11 23.60 25.32
C ASP A 25 -12.08 23.47 24.20
N ILE A 26 -10.91 24.11 24.32
CA ILE A 26 -9.82 23.99 23.32
C ILE A 26 -9.36 22.54 23.18
N SER A 27 -9.23 21.81 24.29
CA SER A 27 -8.84 20.40 24.28
C SER A 27 -9.88 19.53 23.55
N ARG A 28 -11.17 19.86 23.72
CA ARG A 28 -12.28 19.17 23.06
C ARG A 28 -12.33 19.47 21.57
N ASP A 29 -12.06 20.71 21.18
CA ASP A 29 -11.97 21.13 19.77
C ASP A 29 -10.80 20.47 19.07
N LEU A 30 -9.62 20.42 19.69
CA LEU A 30 -8.45 19.74 19.15
C LEU A 30 -8.70 18.23 19.02
N SER A 31 -9.32 17.60 20.03
CA SER A 31 -9.71 16.19 19.94
C SER A 31 -10.70 15.94 18.79
N THR A 32 -11.58 16.91 18.51
CA THR A 32 -12.55 16.84 17.41
C THR A 32 -11.85 16.96 16.06
N LEU A 33 -10.91 17.90 15.92
CA LEU A 33 -10.10 18.08 14.70
C LEU A 33 -9.27 16.84 14.39
N ILE A 34 -8.56 16.29 15.37
CA ILE A 34 -7.77 15.06 15.19
C ILE A 34 -8.68 13.94 14.68
N ARG A 35 -9.85 13.76 15.30
CA ARG A 35 -10.80 12.74 14.86
C ARG A 35 -11.29 12.98 13.44
N GLN A 36 -11.56 14.23 13.07
CA GLN A 36 -11.97 14.59 11.70
C GLN A 36 -10.85 14.31 10.68
N GLU A 37 -9.60 14.67 10.97
CA GLU A 37 -8.47 14.35 10.11
C GLU A 37 -8.28 12.85 9.96
N THR A 38 -8.43 12.08 11.06
CA THR A 38 -8.34 10.62 10.95
C THR A 38 -9.46 10.03 10.10
N GLU A 39 -10.70 10.51 10.22
CA GLU A 39 -11.81 10.04 9.39
C GLU A 39 -11.65 10.48 7.93
N LEU A 40 -11.12 11.68 7.67
CA LEU A 40 -10.83 12.16 6.32
C LEU A 40 -9.71 11.35 5.68
N ALA A 41 -8.58 11.18 6.37
CA ALA A 41 -7.47 10.34 5.91
C ALA A 41 -7.94 8.91 5.63
N LYS A 42 -8.79 8.35 6.50
CA LYS A 42 -9.39 7.03 6.30
C LYS A 42 -10.30 6.99 5.08
N ALA A 43 -11.09 8.05 4.83
CA ALA A 43 -11.92 8.16 3.63
C ALA A 43 -11.06 8.24 2.35
N GLU A 44 -10.00 9.04 2.35
CA GLU A 44 -9.08 9.19 1.23
C GLU A 44 -8.28 7.90 0.97
N MET A 45 -7.83 7.22 2.03
CA MET A 45 -7.20 5.90 1.94
C MET A 45 -8.16 4.86 1.34
N ARG A 46 -9.43 4.84 1.76
CA ARG A 46 -10.43 3.95 1.18
C ARG A 46 -10.67 4.25 -0.29
N GLN A 47 -10.85 5.52 -0.65
CA GLN A 47 -11.03 5.93 -2.04
C GLN A 47 -9.83 5.54 -2.92
N SER A 48 -8.62 5.78 -2.42
CA SER A 48 -7.37 5.39 -3.06
C SER A 48 -7.26 3.87 -3.22
N ALA A 49 -7.57 3.11 -2.17
CA ALA A 49 -7.57 1.65 -2.19
C ALA A 49 -8.61 1.09 -3.18
N THR A 50 -9.82 1.67 -3.24
CA THR A 50 -10.84 1.27 -4.22
C THR A 50 -10.38 1.57 -5.64
N LYS A 51 -9.81 2.75 -5.90
CA LYS A 51 -9.33 3.12 -7.23
C LYS A 51 -8.16 2.22 -7.67
N ALA A 52 -7.19 2.01 -6.78
CA ALA A 52 -6.08 1.09 -7.01
C ALA A 52 -6.57 -0.35 -7.21
N GLY A 53 -7.52 -0.82 -6.40
CA GLY A 53 -8.12 -2.15 -6.50
C GLY A 53 -8.88 -2.35 -7.80
N LYS A 54 -9.65 -1.36 -8.26
CA LYS A 54 -10.30 -1.39 -9.58
C LYS A 54 -9.26 -1.44 -10.70
N GLY A 55 -8.22 -0.60 -10.62
CA GLY A 55 -7.12 -0.60 -11.58
C GLY A 55 -6.41 -1.95 -11.67
N ALA A 56 -6.02 -2.49 -10.52
CA ALA A 56 -5.40 -3.82 -10.41
C ALA A 56 -6.33 -4.93 -10.92
N GLY A 57 -7.63 -4.86 -10.60
CA GLY A 57 -8.64 -5.80 -11.10
C GLY A 57 -8.80 -5.75 -12.63
N MET A 58 -8.85 -4.55 -13.22
CA MET A 58 -8.92 -4.37 -14.67
C MET A 58 -7.64 -4.90 -15.35
N LEU A 59 -6.45 -4.60 -14.81
CA LEU A 59 -5.19 -5.11 -15.34
C LEU A 59 -5.08 -6.63 -15.20
N GLY A 60 -5.51 -7.19 -14.06
CA GLY A 60 -5.57 -8.64 -13.87
C GLY A 60 -6.52 -9.30 -14.87
N GLY A 61 -7.73 -8.74 -15.04
CA GLY A 61 -8.70 -9.20 -16.03
C GLY A 61 -8.17 -9.10 -17.46
N ALA A 62 -7.50 -8.01 -17.81
CA ALA A 62 -6.85 -7.84 -19.11
C ALA A 62 -5.74 -8.87 -19.34
N GLY A 63 -4.97 -9.23 -18.30
CA GLY A 63 -3.98 -10.31 -18.36
C GLY A 63 -4.62 -11.66 -18.68
N VAL A 64 -5.72 -12.02 -18.00
CA VAL A 64 -6.46 -13.26 -18.26
C VAL A 64 -7.07 -13.25 -19.68
N ALA A 65 -7.74 -12.17 -20.07
CA ALA A 65 -8.33 -12.03 -21.40
C ALA A 65 -7.25 -12.11 -22.49
N GLY A 66 -6.11 -11.42 -22.31
CA GLY A 66 -4.96 -11.49 -23.20
C GLY A 66 -4.39 -12.90 -23.33
N HIS A 67 -4.35 -13.67 -22.24
CA HIS A 67 -3.94 -15.08 -22.30
C HIS A 67 -4.88 -15.92 -23.18
N PHE A 68 -6.20 -15.76 -23.05
CA PHE A 68 -7.16 -16.44 -23.92
C PHE A 68 -7.05 -16.00 -25.39
N VAL A 69 -6.83 -14.72 -25.65
CA VAL A 69 -6.58 -14.23 -27.02
C VAL A 69 -5.37 -14.93 -27.62
N LEU A 70 -4.26 -15.02 -26.89
CA LEU A 70 -3.05 -15.70 -27.34
C LEU A 70 -3.27 -17.21 -27.56
N LEU A 71 -4.05 -17.86 -26.70
CA LEU A 71 -4.43 -19.26 -26.85
C LEU A 71 -5.23 -19.48 -28.14
N PHE A 72 -6.30 -18.71 -28.36
CA PHE A 72 -7.14 -18.85 -29.55
C PHE A 72 -6.39 -18.47 -30.82
N LEU A 73 -5.53 -17.45 -30.79
CA LEU A 73 -4.66 -17.11 -31.92
C LEU A 73 -3.71 -18.26 -32.26
N SER A 74 -3.17 -18.95 -31.25
CA SER A 74 -2.31 -20.12 -31.46
C SER A 74 -3.06 -21.27 -32.12
N ILE A 75 -4.28 -21.54 -31.67
CA ILE A 75 -5.14 -22.58 -32.26
C ILE A 75 -5.51 -22.20 -33.70
N ALA A 76 -5.89 -20.95 -33.94
CA ALA A 76 -6.23 -20.44 -35.26
C ALA A 76 -5.03 -20.51 -36.21
N LEU A 77 -3.83 -20.16 -35.75
CA LEU A 77 -2.60 -20.24 -36.54
C LEU A 77 -2.26 -21.69 -36.87
N TRP A 78 -2.38 -22.61 -35.90
CA TRP A 78 -2.18 -24.03 -36.14
C TRP A 78 -3.16 -24.56 -37.19
N TRP A 79 -4.46 -24.29 -37.03
CA TRP A 79 -5.48 -24.74 -37.98
C TRP A 79 -5.32 -24.11 -39.36
N GLY A 80 -5.03 -22.81 -39.43
CA GLY A 80 -4.84 -22.07 -40.68
C GLY A 80 -3.64 -22.57 -41.48
N LEU A 81 -2.48 -22.75 -40.83
CA LEU A 81 -1.30 -23.32 -41.48
C LEU A 81 -1.51 -24.80 -41.83
N GLY A 82 -2.27 -25.51 -41.00
CA GLY A 82 -2.49 -26.95 -41.11
C GLY A 82 -3.19 -27.36 -42.39
N ASN A 83 -3.91 -26.44 -43.04
CA ASN A 83 -4.61 -26.68 -44.29
C ASN A 83 -3.67 -26.80 -45.49
N GLU A 84 -2.50 -26.14 -45.45
CA GLU A 84 -1.52 -26.15 -46.57
C GLU A 84 -0.25 -26.93 -46.26
N THR A 85 0.27 -26.86 -45.03
CA THR A 85 1.54 -27.50 -44.64
C THR A 85 1.36 -28.80 -43.85
N GLY A 86 0.13 -29.14 -43.49
CA GLY A 86 -0.18 -30.29 -42.64
C GLY A 86 -0.04 -29.98 -41.15
N ARG A 87 -0.94 -30.58 -40.35
CA ARG A 87 -1.11 -30.25 -38.93
C ARG A 87 0.14 -30.47 -38.08
N GLY A 88 0.96 -31.47 -38.39
CA GLY A 88 2.21 -31.75 -37.65
C GLY A 88 3.24 -30.63 -37.77
N TRP A 89 3.54 -30.20 -38.99
CA TRP A 89 4.49 -29.11 -39.25
C TRP A 89 3.99 -27.75 -38.75
N SER A 90 2.68 -27.53 -38.85
CA SER A 90 2.06 -26.32 -38.30
C SER A 90 2.26 -26.20 -36.78
N ALA A 91 2.18 -27.31 -36.05
CA ALA A 91 2.44 -27.33 -34.61
C ALA A 91 3.88 -26.89 -34.29
N LEU A 92 4.86 -27.36 -35.08
CA LEU A 92 6.27 -26.98 -34.91
C LEU A 92 6.51 -25.50 -35.18
N VAL A 93 5.85 -24.93 -36.19
CA VAL A 93 5.93 -23.48 -36.48
C VAL A 93 5.35 -22.67 -35.33
N VAL A 94 4.16 -23.02 -34.83
CA VAL A 94 3.54 -22.33 -33.69
C VAL A 94 4.40 -22.45 -32.44
N ALA A 95 5.00 -23.62 -32.18
CA ALA A 95 5.93 -23.83 -31.07
C ALA A 95 7.18 -22.96 -31.20
N ALA A 96 7.75 -22.84 -32.41
CA ALA A 96 8.92 -21.99 -32.66
C ALA A 96 8.60 -20.51 -32.41
N VAL A 97 7.43 -20.03 -32.84
CA VAL A 97 6.98 -18.65 -32.56
C VAL A 97 6.90 -18.41 -31.05
N TRP A 98 6.29 -19.33 -30.29
CA TRP A 98 6.21 -19.22 -28.84
C TRP A 98 7.57 -19.30 -28.15
N ALA A 99 8.50 -20.11 -28.65
CA ALA A 99 9.86 -20.18 -28.11
C ALA A 99 10.57 -18.82 -28.24
N VAL A 100 10.44 -18.16 -29.40
CA VAL A 100 11.01 -16.81 -29.61
C VAL A 100 10.37 -15.80 -28.66
N ILE A 101 9.04 -15.77 -28.56
CA ILE A 101 8.32 -14.89 -27.62
C ILE A 101 8.78 -15.14 -26.19
N ALA A 102 8.89 -16.40 -25.75
CA ALA A 102 9.32 -16.75 -24.41
C ALA A 102 10.75 -16.26 -24.10
N VAL A 103 11.69 -16.41 -25.03
CA VAL A 103 13.06 -15.90 -24.88
C VAL A 103 13.07 -14.37 -24.74
N LEU A 104 12.28 -13.66 -25.54
CA LEU A 104 12.15 -12.20 -25.47
C LEU A 104 11.56 -11.76 -24.12
N LEU A 105 10.42 -12.33 -23.72
CA LEU A 105 9.76 -12.02 -22.44
C LEU A 105 10.67 -12.33 -21.25
N ALA A 106 11.33 -13.49 -21.25
CA ALA A 106 12.28 -13.84 -20.19
C ALA A 106 13.46 -12.86 -20.15
N SER A 107 13.94 -12.40 -21.29
CA SER A 107 15.05 -11.43 -21.38
C SER A 107 14.64 -10.06 -20.84
N VAL A 108 13.47 -9.55 -21.25
CA VAL A 108 12.92 -8.27 -20.76
C VAL A 108 12.59 -8.37 -19.27
N GLY A 109 11.86 -9.40 -18.84
CA GLY A 109 11.52 -9.59 -17.44
C GLY A 109 12.75 -9.69 -16.53
N ARG A 110 13.81 -10.39 -16.97
CA ARG A 110 15.09 -10.41 -16.25
C ARG A 110 15.74 -9.04 -16.18
N ARG A 111 15.64 -8.20 -17.22
CA ARG A 111 16.16 -6.83 -17.20
C ARG A 111 15.37 -5.95 -16.25
N GLU A 112 14.05 -6.00 -16.28
CA GLU A 112 13.18 -5.25 -15.36
C GLU A 112 13.44 -5.63 -13.90
N ILE A 113 13.47 -6.93 -13.58
CA ILE A 113 13.78 -7.40 -12.22
C ILE A 113 15.17 -6.93 -11.77
N LYS A 114 16.16 -6.94 -12.67
CA LYS A 114 17.51 -6.44 -12.36
C LYS A 114 17.56 -4.92 -12.20
N GLN A 115 16.70 -4.16 -12.87
CA GLN A 115 16.58 -2.71 -12.73
C GLN A 115 15.86 -2.32 -11.44
N VAL A 116 15.01 -3.18 -10.91
CA VAL A 116 14.43 -3.05 -9.56
C VAL A 116 15.48 -3.31 -8.45
N LYS A 117 16.79 -3.37 -8.78
CA LYS A 117 17.91 -3.24 -7.82
C LYS A 117 17.93 -1.82 -7.22
N GLY A 118 17.08 -1.66 -6.23
CA GLY A 118 16.98 -0.51 -5.34
C GLY A 118 16.11 -0.80 -4.12
N ILE A 119 15.86 -2.06 -3.77
CA ILE A 119 15.49 -2.40 -2.38
C ILE A 119 16.83 -2.47 -1.65
N PRO A 120 17.21 -1.41 -0.89
CA PRO A 120 18.50 -1.39 -0.24
C PRO A 120 18.57 -2.59 0.71
N GLN A 121 19.77 -3.13 0.90
CA GLN A 121 20.06 -4.18 1.86
C GLN A 121 19.90 -3.69 3.32
N THR A 122 18.90 -2.85 3.62
CA THR A 122 18.61 -2.32 4.95
C THR A 122 18.10 -3.39 5.91
N THR A 123 17.81 -4.61 5.43
CA THR A 123 17.65 -5.78 6.30
C THR A 123 18.96 -6.26 6.92
N GLN A 124 20.13 -5.78 6.46
CA GLN A 124 21.41 -6.00 7.15
C GLN A 124 21.67 -4.88 8.18
N THR A 125 21.38 -3.62 7.86
CA THR A 125 21.54 -2.50 8.84
C THR A 125 20.53 -2.55 9.99
N ALA A 126 19.32 -3.08 9.78
CA ALA A 126 18.34 -3.27 10.87
C ALA A 126 18.72 -4.41 11.84
N ARG A 127 19.73 -5.23 11.51
CA ARG A 127 20.27 -6.27 12.39
C ARG A 127 21.51 -5.83 13.18
N ASP A 128 22.12 -4.70 12.83
CA ASP A 128 23.33 -4.16 13.48
C ASP A 128 23.04 -3.09 14.57
N ILE A 129 21.79 -2.95 15.01
CA ILE A 129 21.47 -2.16 16.21
C ILE A 129 21.01 -3.05 17.39
N PRO A 130 21.87 -3.91 17.98
CA PRO A 130 21.67 -4.36 19.35
C PRO A 130 22.63 -3.73 20.38
N ASP A 131 23.72 -3.09 19.96
CA ASP A 131 24.76 -2.65 20.92
C ASP A 131 24.56 -1.22 21.47
N ALA A 132 23.65 -0.43 20.88
CA ALA A 132 23.29 0.89 21.42
C ALA A 132 22.20 0.84 22.52
N LEU A 133 21.55 -0.32 22.71
CA LEU A 133 20.51 -0.53 23.72
C LEU A 133 20.97 -1.41 24.91
N LYS A 134 22.19 -1.95 24.87
CA LYS A 134 22.81 -2.59 26.03
C LYS A 134 23.55 -1.54 26.85
N GLY A 135 22.94 -1.23 27.99
CA GLY A 135 23.30 -0.13 28.86
C GLY A 135 24.75 -0.15 29.34
N ASN A 136 25.26 1.06 29.54
CA ASN A 136 26.28 1.32 30.55
C ASN A 136 25.64 1.17 31.94
N GLU A 137 25.26 -0.05 32.30
CA GLU A 137 25.15 -0.44 33.70
C GLU A 137 26.53 -0.92 34.15
N ASP A 138 27.04 -0.24 35.17
CA ASP A 138 28.09 -0.69 36.08
C ASP A 138 29.43 -1.10 35.49
N LYS A 139 30.39 -0.17 35.55
CA LYS A 139 31.65 -0.46 36.24
C LYS A 139 32.04 0.69 37.17
N ARG A 140 31.67 0.45 38.43
CA ARG A 140 32.23 0.96 39.68
C ARG A 140 33.76 1.03 39.68
#